data_AF-X0UG89-F1
#
_entry.id   AF-X0UG89-F1
#
_cell.length_a   1.000
_cell.length_b   1.000
_cell.length_c   1.000
_cell.angle_alpha   90.00
_cell.angle_beta   90.00
_cell.angle_gamma   90.00
#
_symmetry.space_group_name_H-M   'P 1'
#
loop_
_entity.id
_entity.type
_entity.pdbx_description
1 polymer ?
#
loop_
_entity_poly.entity_id
_entity_poly.type
_entity_poly.pdbx_seq_one_letter_code
_entity_poly.pdbx_strand_id
1 'polypeptide(L)'
;APARAEVLIQAGYVWLFVVSGFFLIRTLMDPVMVRRPLLEPNLSASGLTFTGISLLIFLMANVIMSPLDRLERKMALQEAPEQSNPGFEPFYKFSDTSYQTNDPVDPAQPEARRQAMIRAVATRTVTIMAHLAVVIGIVWIGFRHFGSIHTGVAAATLYLLTFYTSQFTSQMDHVVPAMLLVWAIATYRRPTIAGILIGLAGGLIYYPLFLLPLWCGFYWRRGMFRFIFGVVLALSLLVGILALMSRNEVEWIAQLKQMFGWRNPFDADPTGFWQHFEH
;
A
#
# COMPACT_ATOMS: atom_id res chain seq x y z
N ALA A 1 12.40 0.70 -37.72
CA ALA A 1 11.16 0.63 -36.92
C ALA A 1 11.43 0.60 -35.41
N PRO A 2 12.29 -0.29 -34.85
CA PRO A 2 12.52 -0.36 -33.39
C PRO A 2 13.20 0.90 -32.81
N ALA A 3 14.22 1.45 -33.48
CA ALA A 3 14.91 2.66 -33.03
C ALA A 3 14.01 3.90 -32.84
N ARG A 4 12.87 3.99 -33.56
CA ARG A 4 11.91 5.10 -33.34
C ARG A 4 11.07 4.88 -32.07
N ALA A 5 10.81 3.64 -31.70
CA ALA A 5 10.06 3.31 -30.50
C ALA A 5 10.90 3.58 -29.23
N GLU A 6 12.18 3.23 -29.25
CA GLU A 6 13.11 3.54 -28.15
C GLU A 6 13.27 5.03 -27.90
N VAL A 7 13.43 5.83 -28.97
CA VAL A 7 13.51 7.29 -28.85
C VAL A 7 12.23 7.88 -28.26
N LEU A 8 11.06 7.36 -28.64
CA LEU A 8 9.77 7.79 -28.07
C LEU A 8 9.66 7.41 -26.59
N ILE A 9 10.10 6.21 -26.20
CA ILE A 9 10.08 5.75 -24.81
C ILE A 9 11.01 6.61 -23.95
N GLN A 10 12.24 6.86 -24.43
CA GLN A 10 13.20 7.73 -23.75
C GLN A 10 12.67 9.16 -23.60
N ALA A 11 12.11 9.73 -24.67
CA ALA A 11 11.48 11.05 -24.61
C ALA A 11 10.31 11.08 -23.61
N GLY A 12 9.52 10.01 -23.54
CA GLY A 12 8.47 9.83 -22.55
C GLY A 12 9.00 9.83 -21.11
N TYR A 13 10.09 9.08 -20.84
CA TYR A 13 10.72 9.07 -19.52
C TYR A 13 11.30 10.43 -19.13
N VAL A 14 12.00 11.11 -20.05
CA VAL A 14 12.53 12.45 -19.81
C VAL A 14 11.40 13.43 -19.52
N TRP A 15 10.32 13.37 -20.29
CA TRP A 15 9.14 14.21 -20.07
C TRP A 15 8.52 13.98 -18.68
N LEU A 16 8.28 12.72 -18.31
CA LEU A 16 7.77 12.37 -16.98
C LEU A 16 8.70 12.86 -15.87
N PHE A 17 10.01 12.67 -16.02
CA PHE A 17 11.00 13.12 -15.04
C PHE A 17 10.98 14.64 -14.85
N VAL A 18 10.96 15.41 -15.95
CA VAL A 18 10.91 16.88 -15.91
C VAL A 18 9.61 17.38 -15.28
N VAL A 19 8.46 16.83 -15.68
CA VAL A 19 7.15 17.21 -15.14
C VAL A 19 7.04 16.87 -13.66
N SER A 20 7.47 15.67 -13.25
CA SER A 20 7.52 15.26 -11.84
C SER A 20 8.47 16.13 -11.03
N GLY A 21 9.63 16.50 -11.59
CA GLY A 21 10.58 17.43 -10.96
C GLY A 21 10.00 18.83 -10.76
N PHE A 22 9.28 19.35 -11.77
CA PHE A 22 8.56 20.61 -11.65
C PHE A 22 7.50 20.57 -10.53
N PHE A 23 6.70 19.50 -10.48
CA PHE A 23 5.72 19.33 -9.41
C PHE A 23 6.38 19.21 -8.04
N LEU A 24 7.48 18.48 -7.91
CA LEU A 24 8.24 18.36 -6.66
C LEU A 24 8.72 19.73 -6.16
N ILE A 25 9.34 20.53 -7.03
CA ILE A 25 9.78 21.89 -6.68
C ILE A 25 8.58 22.71 -6.20
N ARG A 26 7.45 22.62 -6.92
CA ARG A 26 6.23 23.31 -6.53
C ARG A 26 5.72 22.87 -5.15
N THR A 27 5.67 21.56 -4.85
CA THR A 27 5.22 21.08 -3.53
C THR A 27 6.16 21.51 -2.42
N LEU A 28 7.48 21.61 -2.68
CA LEU A 28 8.45 22.11 -1.70
C LEU A 28 8.33 23.61 -1.46
N MET A 29 7.92 24.38 -2.49
CA MET A 29 7.67 25.81 -2.37
C MET A 29 6.30 26.15 -1.77
N ASP A 30 5.33 25.24 -1.81
CA ASP A 30 3.95 25.47 -1.37
C ASP A 30 3.84 25.97 0.10
N PRO A 31 4.65 25.48 1.08
CA PRO A 31 4.64 26.01 2.44
C PRO A 31 5.14 27.45 2.58
N VAL A 32 5.91 27.95 1.60
CA VAL A 32 6.46 29.32 1.57
C VAL A 32 5.45 30.28 0.93
N MET A 33 4.55 29.78 0.09
CA MET A 33 3.51 30.59 -0.52
C MET A 33 2.42 30.95 0.49
N VAL A 34 1.86 32.15 0.34
CA VAL A 34 0.73 32.61 1.17
C VAL A 34 -0.42 31.62 1.03
N ARG A 35 -0.95 31.15 2.17
CA ARG A 35 -2.07 30.20 2.22
C ARG A 35 -3.24 30.75 1.42
N ARG A 36 -3.63 30.05 0.36
CA ARG A 36 -4.87 30.36 -0.36
C ARG A 36 -6.07 30.07 0.55
N PRO A 37 -7.16 30.87 0.46
CA PRO A 37 -8.38 30.56 1.17
C PRO A 37 -8.87 29.16 0.79
N LEU A 38 -9.46 28.45 1.75
CA LEU A 38 -10.01 27.11 1.54
C LEU A 38 -11.06 27.18 0.43
N LEU A 39 -10.75 26.59 -0.72
CA LEU A 39 -11.69 26.49 -1.83
C LEU A 39 -12.71 25.40 -1.51
N GLU A 40 -13.99 25.74 -1.61
CA GLU A 40 -15.05 24.76 -1.52
C GLU A 40 -14.98 23.82 -2.74
N PRO A 41 -15.20 22.51 -2.57
CA PRO A 41 -15.29 21.59 -3.69
C PRO A 41 -16.33 22.05 -4.72
N ASN A 42 -15.96 22.03 -6.01
CA ASN A 42 -16.79 22.54 -7.11
C ASN A 42 -18.11 21.76 -7.33
N LEU A 43 -18.25 20.60 -6.70
CA LEU A 43 -19.43 19.75 -6.84
C LEU A 43 -20.23 19.71 -5.53
N SER A 44 -21.56 19.66 -5.64
CA SER A 44 -22.44 19.56 -4.48
C SER A 44 -22.13 18.33 -3.62
N ALA A 45 -22.41 18.40 -2.33
CA ALA A 45 -22.16 17.29 -1.41
C ALA A 45 -22.89 16.01 -1.83
N SER A 46 -24.14 16.14 -2.27
CA SER A 46 -24.93 15.01 -2.78
C SER A 46 -24.30 14.39 -4.02
N GLY A 47 -23.87 15.20 -4.98
CA GLY A 47 -23.17 14.73 -6.18
C GLY A 47 -21.88 13.98 -5.84
N LEU A 48 -21.05 14.52 -4.93
CA LEU A 48 -19.82 13.87 -4.49
C LEU A 48 -20.08 12.55 -3.77
N THR A 49 -21.09 12.48 -2.90
CA THR A 49 -21.44 11.24 -2.22
C THR A 49 -21.92 10.18 -3.20
N PHE A 50 -22.75 10.55 -4.18
CA PHE A 50 -23.24 9.62 -5.19
C PHE A 50 -22.10 9.09 -6.08
N THR A 51 -21.25 9.98 -6.58
CA THR A 51 -20.07 9.58 -7.37
C THR A 51 -19.12 8.73 -6.55
N GLY A 52 -18.83 9.12 -5.30
CA GLY A 52 -17.95 8.36 -4.41
C GLY A 52 -18.46 6.94 -4.13
N ILE A 53 -19.76 6.80 -3.83
CA ILE A 53 -20.39 5.48 -3.63
C ILE A 53 -20.36 4.65 -4.93
N SER A 54 -20.64 5.26 -6.07
CA SER A 54 -20.61 4.57 -7.37
C SER A 54 -19.21 4.05 -7.72
N LEU A 55 -18.19 4.88 -7.52
CA LEU A 55 -16.79 4.48 -7.69
C LEU A 55 -16.42 3.36 -6.72
N LEU A 56 -16.80 3.47 -5.45
CA LEU A 56 -16.53 2.44 -4.46
C LEU A 56 -17.14 1.10 -4.86
N ILE A 57 -18.43 1.08 -5.26
CA ILE A 57 -19.10 -0.15 -5.73
C ILE A 57 -18.36 -0.73 -6.95
N PHE A 58 -17.97 0.11 -7.91
CA PHE A 58 -17.23 -0.33 -9.09
C PHE A 58 -15.86 -0.94 -8.72
N LEU A 59 -15.12 -0.30 -7.82
CA LEU A 59 -13.85 -0.84 -7.31
C LEU A 59 -14.07 -2.16 -6.57
N MET A 60 -15.10 -2.29 -5.74
CA MET A 60 -15.38 -3.53 -5.02
C MET A 60 -15.79 -4.67 -5.95
N ALA A 61 -16.59 -4.37 -6.98
CA ALA A 61 -16.91 -5.32 -8.05
C ALA A 61 -15.63 -5.81 -8.76
N ASN A 62 -14.67 -4.90 -9.01
CA ASN A 62 -13.38 -5.27 -9.60
C ASN A 62 -12.56 -6.21 -8.70
N VAL A 63 -12.55 -6.00 -7.38
CA VAL A 63 -11.89 -6.93 -6.43
C VAL A 63 -12.51 -8.32 -6.51
N ILE A 64 -13.84 -8.40 -6.61
CA ILE A 64 -14.56 -9.68 -6.69
C ILE A 64 -14.29 -10.39 -8.02
N MET A 65 -14.30 -9.65 -9.13
CA MET A 65 -14.17 -10.22 -10.47
C MET A 65 -12.73 -10.56 -10.83
N SER A 66 -11.73 -9.83 -10.31
CA SER A 66 -10.29 -10.06 -10.52
C SER A 66 -9.94 -10.43 -11.98
N PRO A 67 -10.22 -9.55 -12.97
CA PRO A 67 -10.14 -9.90 -14.39
C PRO A 67 -8.71 -10.27 -14.83
N LEU A 68 -8.61 -11.27 -15.72
CA LEU A 68 -7.37 -11.93 -16.11
C LEU A 68 -6.35 -11.02 -16.83
N ASP A 69 -6.82 -9.98 -17.53
CA ASP A 69 -5.98 -9.14 -18.42
C ASP A 69 -5.34 -7.93 -17.74
N ARG A 70 -5.50 -7.78 -16.42
CA ARG A 70 -5.02 -6.60 -15.69
C ARG A 70 -3.50 -6.49 -15.63
N LEU A 71 -3.05 -5.23 -15.58
CA LEU A 71 -1.64 -4.85 -15.47
C LEU A 71 -0.97 -5.53 -14.26
N GLU A 72 -1.67 -5.61 -13.13
CA GLU A 72 -1.21 -6.31 -11.91
C GLU A 72 -0.72 -7.72 -12.22
N ARG A 73 -1.53 -8.52 -12.94
CA ARG A 73 -1.20 -9.90 -13.27
C ARG A 73 -0.06 -9.98 -14.28
N LYS A 74 -0.03 -9.08 -15.26
CA LYS A 74 1.06 -9.00 -16.24
C LYS A 74 2.40 -8.69 -15.56
N MET A 75 2.40 -7.78 -14.59
CA MET A 75 3.58 -7.47 -13.77
C MET A 75 3.98 -8.67 -12.91
N ALA A 76 3.03 -9.30 -12.21
CA ALA A 76 3.31 -10.48 -11.39
C ALA A 76 3.85 -11.68 -12.20
N LEU A 77 3.43 -11.84 -13.46
CA LEU A 77 3.96 -12.86 -14.37
C LEU A 77 5.35 -12.51 -14.94
N GLN A 78 5.70 -11.23 -14.95
CA GLN A 78 6.95 -10.72 -15.53
C GLN A 78 8.04 -10.51 -14.48
N GLU A 79 7.68 -10.34 -13.21
CA GLU A 79 8.61 -10.41 -12.08
C GLU A 79 9.13 -11.84 -11.94
N ALA A 80 10.35 -12.07 -12.41
CA ALA A 80 11.08 -13.29 -12.09
C ALA A 80 11.27 -13.37 -10.56
N PRO A 81 11.08 -14.56 -9.93
CA PRO A 81 11.02 -14.73 -8.48
C PRO A 81 12.39 -14.59 -7.76
N GLU A 82 13.36 -13.90 -8.35
CA GLU A 82 14.74 -13.94 -7.84
C GLU A 82 14.91 -13.24 -6.48
N GLN A 83 14.05 -12.29 -6.10
CA GLN A 83 14.17 -11.62 -4.79
C GLN A 83 12.82 -11.31 -4.14
N SER A 84 12.55 -11.98 -3.00
CA SER A 84 11.36 -11.72 -2.19
C SER A 84 11.40 -10.32 -1.57
N ASN A 85 10.31 -9.56 -1.70
CA ASN A 85 10.20 -8.18 -1.21
C ASN A 85 10.48 -8.09 0.32
N PRO A 86 11.13 -7.02 0.80
CA PRO A 86 11.30 -6.78 2.23
C PRO A 86 9.94 -6.64 2.92
N GLY A 87 9.81 -7.24 4.10
CA GLY A 87 8.58 -7.22 4.89
C GLY A 87 8.14 -8.61 5.33
N PHE A 88 6.92 -8.71 5.84
CA PHE A 88 6.43 -9.92 6.50
C PHE A 88 6.04 -10.99 5.46
N GLU A 89 6.96 -11.93 5.18
CA GLU A 89 6.80 -12.97 4.15
C GLU A 89 5.45 -13.72 4.21
N PRO A 90 4.92 -14.13 5.39
CA PRO A 90 3.63 -14.81 5.45
C PRO A 90 2.45 -13.96 4.92
N PHE A 91 2.54 -12.63 5.06
CA PHE A 91 1.53 -11.72 4.52
C PHE A 91 1.61 -11.60 3.00
N TYR A 92 2.82 -11.53 2.42
CA TYR A 92 2.99 -11.55 0.96
C TYR A 92 2.49 -12.86 0.35
N LYS A 93 2.86 -14.02 0.92
CA LYS A 93 2.34 -15.33 0.48
C LYS A 93 0.81 -15.41 0.52
N PHE A 94 0.19 -14.80 1.54
CA PHE A 94 -1.26 -14.75 1.65
C PHE A 94 -1.90 -13.78 0.63
N SER A 95 -1.22 -12.68 0.29
CA SER A 95 -1.64 -11.74 -0.77
C SER A 95 -1.58 -12.39 -2.16
N ASP A 96 -0.44 -13.01 -2.49
CA ASP A 96 -0.12 -13.58 -3.81
C ASP A 96 -1.06 -14.71 -4.23
N THR A 97 -1.69 -15.37 -3.27
CA THR A 97 -2.70 -16.41 -3.53
C THR A 97 -3.87 -15.88 -4.38
N SER A 98 -4.13 -14.57 -4.36
CA SER A 98 -5.16 -13.94 -5.19
C SER A 98 -4.90 -14.06 -6.70
N TYR A 99 -3.63 -14.19 -7.11
CA TYR A 99 -3.25 -14.35 -8.52
C TYR A 99 -3.33 -15.79 -9.00
N GLN A 100 -3.00 -16.75 -8.13
CA GLN A 100 -2.91 -18.18 -8.44
C GLN A 100 -4.27 -18.88 -8.53
N THR A 101 -5.34 -18.29 -7.97
CA THR A 101 -6.67 -18.93 -7.96
C THR A 101 -7.35 -19.03 -9.33
N ASN A 102 -6.80 -18.35 -10.34
CA ASN A 102 -7.25 -18.44 -11.73
C ASN A 102 -6.47 -19.47 -12.55
N ASP A 103 -5.43 -20.09 -11.97
CA ASP A 103 -4.76 -21.21 -12.61
C ASP A 103 -5.62 -22.48 -12.40
N PRO A 104 -5.77 -23.34 -13.41
CA PRO A 104 -6.64 -24.50 -13.33
C PRO A 104 -6.12 -25.46 -12.24
N VAL A 105 -6.75 -25.42 -11.06
CA VAL A 105 -6.56 -26.42 -10.02
C VAL A 105 -7.04 -27.76 -10.57
N ASP A 106 -6.19 -28.78 -10.52
CA ASP A 106 -6.51 -30.13 -10.99
C ASP A 106 -7.84 -30.60 -10.37
N PRO A 107 -8.87 -30.89 -11.18
CA PRO A 107 -10.17 -31.35 -10.69
C PRO A 107 -10.09 -32.63 -9.85
N ALA A 108 -8.98 -33.38 -9.93
CA ALA A 108 -8.74 -34.58 -9.13
C ALA A 108 -8.40 -34.32 -7.65
N GLN A 109 -8.17 -33.08 -7.22
CA GLN A 109 -7.81 -32.74 -5.83
C GLN A 109 -8.85 -31.84 -5.13
N PRO A 110 -9.93 -32.40 -4.56
CA PRO A 110 -11.03 -31.62 -3.97
C PRO A 110 -10.60 -30.79 -2.74
N GLU A 111 -9.65 -31.28 -1.95
CA GLU A 111 -9.16 -30.57 -0.76
C GLU A 111 -8.34 -29.32 -1.12
N ALA A 112 -7.43 -29.44 -2.09
CA ALA A 112 -6.64 -28.32 -2.59
C ALA A 112 -7.52 -27.22 -3.16
N ARG A 113 -8.56 -27.59 -3.92
CA ARG A 113 -9.56 -26.64 -4.45
C ARG A 113 -10.32 -25.93 -3.33
N ARG A 114 -10.75 -26.65 -2.30
CA ARG A 114 -11.45 -26.06 -1.16
C ARG A 114 -10.57 -25.06 -0.42
N GLN A 115 -9.29 -25.41 -0.17
CA GLN A 115 -8.34 -24.52 0.49
C GLN A 115 -8.06 -23.25 -0.34
N ALA A 116 -7.87 -23.40 -1.66
CA ALA A 116 -7.69 -22.27 -2.56
C ALA A 116 -8.91 -21.33 -2.56
N MET A 117 -10.13 -21.87 -2.60
CA MET A 117 -11.35 -21.08 -2.54
C MET A 117 -11.50 -20.31 -1.22
N ILE A 118 -11.26 -20.97 -0.08
CA ILE A 118 -11.33 -20.31 1.23
C ILE A 118 -10.32 -19.16 1.31
N ARG A 119 -9.09 -19.38 0.86
CA ARG A 119 -8.05 -18.34 0.85
C ARG A 119 -8.44 -17.18 -0.07
N ALA A 120 -8.92 -17.45 -1.28
CA ALA A 120 -9.35 -16.43 -2.23
C ALA A 120 -10.47 -15.54 -1.65
N VAL A 121 -11.48 -16.16 -1.02
CA VAL A 121 -12.58 -15.44 -0.39
C VAL A 121 -12.05 -14.60 0.78
N ALA A 122 -11.15 -15.15 1.60
CA ALA A 122 -10.56 -14.44 2.72
C ALA A 122 -9.76 -13.21 2.25
N THR A 123 -8.88 -13.35 1.27
CA THR A 123 -8.07 -12.23 0.76
C THR A 123 -8.95 -11.15 0.13
N ARG A 124 -9.94 -11.51 -0.70
CA ARG A 124 -10.90 -10.54 -1.27
C ARG A 124 -11.70 -9.82 -0.20
N THR A 125 -12.14 -10.53 0.84
CA THR A 125 -12.89 -9.94 1.95
C THR A 125 -12.01 -8.94 2.71
N VAL A 126 -10.77 -9.30 3.02
CA VAL A 126 -9.82 -8.40 3.68
C VAL A 126 -9.55 -7.16 2.82
N THR A 127 -9.32 -7.33 1.51
CA THR A 127 -9.11 -6.22 0.56
C THR A 127 -10.31 -5.27 0.49
N ILE A 128 -11.54 -5.81 0.44
CA ILE A 128 -12.78 -5.00 0.45
C ILE A 128 -12.88 -4.21 1.76
N MET A 129 -12.70 -4.88 2.90
CA MET A 129 -12.75 -4.24 4.21
C MET A 129 -11.67 -3.17 4.36
N ALA A 130 -10.49 -3.40 3.79
CA ALA A 130 -9.39 -2.45 3.77
C ALA A 130 -9.72 -1.17 3.00
N HIS A 131 -10.25 -1.29 1.78
CA HIS A 131 -10.68 -0.13 0.98
C HIS A 131 -11.79 0.66 1.68
N LEU A 132 -12.78 -0.03 2.25
CA LEU A 132 -13.84 0.60 3.04
C LEU A 132 -13.25 1.39 4.22
N ALA A 133 -12.33 0.78 4.96
CA ALA A 133 -11.68 1.43 6.09
C ALA A 133 -10.81 2.62 5.67
N VAL A 134 -10.14 2.58 4.51
CA VAL A 134 -9.42 3.74 3.95
C VAL A 134 -10.39 4.88 3.67
N VAL A 135 -11.49 4.61 2.94
CA VAL A 135 -12.49 5.62 2.59
C VAL A 135 -13.12 6.24 3.83
N ILE A 136 -13.55 5.41 4.78
CA ILE A 136 -14.11 5.86 6.06
C ILE A 136 -13.07 6.69 6.84
N GLY A 137 -11.81 6.25 6.87
CA GLY A 137 -10.73 6.96 7.53
C GLY A 137 -10.48 8.35 6.94
N ILE A 138 -10.46 8.48 5.61
CA ILE A 138 -10.30 9.77 4.92
C ILE A 138 -11.47 10.72 5.24
N VAL A 139 -12.72 10.22 5.15
CA VAL A 139 -13.91 11.02 5.49
C VAL A 139 -13.88 11.45 6.96
N TRP A 140 -13.50 10.55 7.85
CA TRP A 140 -13.37 10.82 9.29
C TRP A 140 -12.31 11.89 9.59
N ILE A 141 -11.16 11.83 8.91
CA ILE A 141 -10.12 12.87 9.01
C ILE A 141 -10.68 14.21 8.51
N GLY A 142 -11.37 14.23 7.38
CA GLY A 142 -12.08 15.40 6.86
C GLY A 142 -13.00 16.04 7.90
N PHE A 143 -13.89 15.23 8.45
CA PHE A 143 -14.84 15.65 9.48
C PHE A 143 -14.15 16.17 10.75
N ARG A 144 -13.17 15.43 11.28
CA ARG A 144 -12.62 15.71 12.61
C ARG A 144 -11.50 16.76 12.60
N HIS A 145 -10.72 16.83 11.53
CA HIS A 145 -9.58 17.74 11.41
C HIS A 145 -9.96 19.05 10.73
N PHE A 146 -10.75 18.99 9.66
CA PHE A 146 -11.15 20.18 8.88
C PHE A 146 -12.54 20.71 9.24
N GLY A 147 -13.31 19.99 10.07
CA GLY A 147 -14.65 20.41 10.49
C GLY A 147 -15.71 20.36 9.39
N SER A 148 -15.39 19.77 8.23
CA SER A 148 -16.28 19.70 7.08
C SER A 148 -16.32 18.29 6.50
N ILE A 149 -17.48 17.64 6.61
CA ILE A 149 -17.71 16.33 6.00
C ILE A 149 -17.60 16.40 4.47
N HIS A 150 -17.97 17.53 3.87
CA HIS A 150 -17.89 17.75 2.43
C HIS A 150 -16.46 17.67 1.92
N THR A 151 -15.49 18.25 2.65
CA THR A 151 -14.06 18.12 2.32
C THR A 151 -13.55 16.69 2.46
N GLY A 152 -14.04 15.95 3.47
CA GLY A 152 -13.70 14.54 3.67
C GLY A 152 -14.20 13.64 2.54
N VAL A 153 -15.47 13.83 2.13
CA VAL A 153 -16.04 13.10 0.99
C VAL A 153 -15.31 13.46 -0.30
N ALA A 154 -15.00 14.73 -0.54
CA ALA A 154 -14.24 15.16 -1.70
C ALA A 154 -12.86 14.46 -1.77
N ALA A 155 -12.12 14.44 -0.65
CA ALA A 155 -10.82 13.78 -0.56
C ALA A 155 -10.92 12.25 -0.78
N ALA A 156 -11.95 11.61 -0.22
CA ALA A 156 -12.18 10.18 -0.43
C ALA A 156 -12.54 9.86 -1.89
N THR A 157 -13.33 10.70 -2.54
CA THR A 157 -13.65 10.57 -3.97
C THR A 157 -12.40 10.73 -4.84
N LEU A 158 -11.49 11.66 -4.51
CA LEU A 158 -10.20 11.78 -5.20
C LEU A 158 -9.33 10.53 -5.06
N TYR A 159 -9.28 9.94 -3.86
CA TYR A 159 -8.60 8.66 -3.64
C TYR A 159 -9.18 7.55 -4.54
N LEU A 160 -10.52 7.44 -4.61
CA LEU A 160 -11.20 6.44 -5.43
C LEU A 160 -11.02 6.67 -6.94
N LEU A 161 -10.85 7.92 -7.36
CA LEU A 161 -10.60 8.28 -8.76
C LEU A 161 -9.16 8.02 -9.20
N THR A 162 -8.23 7.85 -8.24
CA THR A 162 -6.82 7.69 -8.55
C THR A 162 -6.60 6.44 -9.40
N PHE A 163 -5.96 6.60 -10.56
CA PHE A 163 -5.70 5.51 -11.50
C PHE A 163 -4.99 4.33 -10.83
N TYR A 164 -4.02 4.62 -9.96
CA TYR A 164 -3.31 3.60 -9.19
C TYR A 164 -4.27 2.74 -8.35
N THR A 165 -5.23 3.34 -7.63
CA THR A 165 -6.24 2.59 -6.86
C THR A 165 -7.11 1.70 -7.75
N SER A 166 -7.40 2.16 -8.98
CA SER A 166 -8.18 1.40 -9.96
C SER A 166 -7.40 0.26 -10.62
N GLN A 167 -6.08 0.41 -10.78
CA GLN A 167 -5.21 -0.59 -11.39
C GLN A 167 -4.66 -1.58 -10.38
N PHE A 168 -4.46 -1.13 -9.14
CA PHE A 168 -4.01 -1.69 -7.85
C PHE A 168 -5.03 -2.45 -7.00
N THR A 169 -6.28 -2.59 -7.45
CA THR A 169 -7.42 -2.68 -6.52
C THR A 169 -7.44 -3.98 -5.70
N SER A 170 -7.01 -5.09 -6.29
CA SER A 170 -7.01 -6.42 -5.65
C SER A 170 -5.85 -6.63 -4.67
N GLN A 171 -4.82 -5.80 -4.72
CA GLN A 171 -3.58 -5.97 -3.96
C GLN A 171 -3.72 -5.65 -2.49
N MET A 172 -3.89 -6.70 -1.71
CA MET A 172 -4.00 -6.63 -0.25
C MET A 172 -2.74 -6.01 0.36
N ASP A 173 -1.58 -6.32 -0.19
CA ASP A 173 -0.27 -5.85 0.23
C ASP A 173 -0.04 -4.34 0.00
N HIS A 174 -0.84 -3.70 -0.84
CA HIS A 174 -0.87 -2.25 -0.97
C HIS A 174 -1.94 -1.59 -0.10
N VAL A 175 -3.17 -2.13 -0.09
CA VAL A 175 -4.31 -1.48 0.57
C VAL A 175 -4.29 -1.64 2.09
N VAL A 176 -3.85 -2.79 2.63
CA VAL A 176 -3.85 -3.02 4.08
C VAL A 176 -2.87 -2.09 4.80
N PRO A 177 -1.61 -1.92 4.35
CA PRO A 177 -0.73 -0.91 4.93
C PRO A 177 -1.28 0.51 4.77
N ALA A 178 -1.88 0.84 3.62
CA ALA A 178 -2.50 2.15 3.41
C ALA A 178 -3.64 2.42 4.42
N MET A 179 -4.49 1.42 4.67
CA MET A 179 -5.52 1.47 5.73
C MET A 179 -4.90 1.77 7.09
N LEU A 180 -3.86 1.03 7.49
CA LEU A 180 -3.18 1.21 8.77
C LEU A 180 -2.60 2.63 8.90
N LEU A 181 -1.98 3.15 7.85
CA LEU A 181 -1.44 4.51 7.82
C LEU A 181 -2.54 5.58 7.92
N VAL A 182 -3.63 5.44 7.18
CA VAL A 182 -4.77 6.36 7.25
C VAL A 182 -5.36 6.38 8.67
N TRP A 183 -5.52 5.22 9.29
CA TRP A 183 -6.02 5.14 10.66
C TRP A 183 -4.99 5.58 11.71
N ALA A 184 -3.69 5.46 11.45
CA ALA A 184 -2.65 6.05 12.29
C ALA A 184 -2.78 7.58 12.31
N ILE A 185 -3.01 8.20 11.15
CA ILE A 185 -3.31 9.62 11.04
C ILE A 185 -4.64 9.95 11.73
N ALA A 186 -5.72 9.18 11.49
CA ALA A 186 -7.01 9.42 12.14
C ALA A 186 -6.93 9.39 13.68
N THR A 187 -6.01 8.58 14.22
CA THR A 187 -5.78 8.40 15.65
C THR A 187 -4.56 9.15 16.19
N TYR A 188 -4.04 10.17 15.46
CA TYR A 188 -2.83 10.92 15.83
C TYR A 188 -2.84 11.54 17.24
N ARG A 189 -4.02 11.73 17.86
CA ARG A 189 -4.13 12.22 19.24
C ARG A 189 -3.84 11.14 20.30
N ARG A 190 -3.80 9.86 19.91
CA ARG A 190 -3.55 8.71 20.78
C ARG A 190 -2.22 8.05 20.38
N PRO A 191 -1.09 8.46 20.96
CA PRO A 191 0.25 8.06 20.50
C PRO A 191 0.45 6.55 20.45
N THR A 192 -0.08 5.80 21.43
CA THR A 192 0.04 4.33 21.45
C THR A 192 -0.68 3.66 20.29
N ILE A 193 -1.89 4.09 19.95
CA ILE A 193 -2.67 3.49 18.86
C ILE A 193 -2.00 3.81 17.52
N ALA A 194 -1.60 5.07 17.31
CA ALA A 194 -0.84 5.46 16.13
C ALA A 194 0.46 4.66 16.01
N GLY A 195 1.18 4.48 17.12
CA GLY A 195 2.40 3.65 17.17
C GLY A 195 2.14 2.20 16.79
N ILE A 196 1.08 1.57 17.30
CA ILE A 196 0.70 0.20 16.92
C ILE A 196 0.41 0.11 15.42
N LEU A 197 -0.37 1.05 14.88
CA LEU A 197 -0.75 1.04 13.46
C LEU A 197 0.45 1.28 12.53
N ILE A 198 1.34 2.23 12.87
CA ILE A 198 2.59 2.46 12.14
C ILE A 198 3.52 1.24 12.26
N GLY A 199 3.64 0.64 13.45
CA GLY A 199 4.46 -0.55 13.69
C GLY A 199 3.95 -1.77 12.92
N LEU A 200 2.63 -1.97 12.85
CA LEU A 200 2.02 -3.01 12.02
C LEU A 200 2.27 -2.75 10.54
N ALA A 201 2.01 -1.54 10.03
CA ALA A 201 2.27 -1.20 8.63
C ALA A 201 3.75 -1.37 8.27
N GLY A 202 4.65 -0.93 9.14
CA GLY A 202 6.09 -1.06 9.00
C GLY A 202 6.58 -2.49 9.06
N GLY A 203 5.99 -3.33 9.91
CA GLY A 203 6.32 -4.75 9.95
C GLY A 203 5.81 -5.52 8.73
N LEU A 204 4.64 -5.14 8.19
CA LEU A 204 4.05 -5.80 7.02
C LEU A 204 4.85 -5.54 5.75
N ILE A 205 5.19 -4.28 5.45
CA ILE A 205 5.80 -3.89 4.15
C ILE A 205 7.09 -3.07 4.27
N TYR A 206 7.74 -3.06 5.44
CA TYR A 206 9.02 -2.38 5.71
C TYR A 206 9.03 -0.84 5.60
N TYR A 207 8.65 -0.25 4.47
CA TYR A 207 8.81 1.17 4.16
C TYR A 207 8.19 2.16 5.17
N PRO A 208 7.03 1.89 5.81
CA PRO A 208 6.49 2.79 6.83
C PRO A 208 7.42 3.02 8.04
N LEU A 209 8.43 2.17 8.28
CA LEU A 209 9.43 2.40 9.32
C LEU A 209 10.24 3.68 9.07
N PHE A 210 10.40 4.12 7.82
CA PHE A 210 11.04 5.40 7.49
C PHE A 210 10.24 6.62 7.95
N LEU A 211 8.97 6.45 8.34
CA LEU A 211 8.19 7.52 8.94
C LEU A 211 8.52 7.71 10.43
N LEU A 212 9.20 6.76 11.09
CA LEU A 212 9.48 6.84 12.53
C LEU A 212 10.19 8.13 12.97
N PRO A 213 11.23 8.64 12.27
CA PRO A 213 11.85 9.92 12.64
C PRO A 213 10.85 11.09 12.66
N LEU A 214 9.98 11.16 11.64
CA LEU A 214 8.95 12.19 11.53
C LEU A 214 7.95 12.13 12.69
N TRP A 215 7.44 10.92 12.99
CA TRP A 215 6.46 10.71 14.05
C TRP A 215 7.06 10.89 15.46
N CYS A 216 8.31 10.47 15.67
CA CYS A 216 9.05 10.74 16.89
C CYS A 216 9.25 12.24 17.09
N GLY A 217 9.57 12.99 16.02
CA GLY A 217 9.62 14.46 16.06
C GLY A 217 8.28 15.09 16.45
N PHE A 218 7.17 14.62 15.85
CA PHE A 218 5.82 15.07 16.20
C PHE A 218 5.45 14.81 17.66
N TYR A 219 5.85 13.65 18.23
CA TYR A 219 5.54 13.25 19.60
C TYR A 219 6.60 13.61 20.64
N TRP A 220 7.70 14.27 20.26
CA TRP A 220 8.85 14.53 21.14
C TRP A 220 8.45 15.03 22.54
N ARG A 221 7.55 16.03 22.60
CA ARG A 221 6.98 16.56 23.86
C ARG A 221 5.56 16.08 24.17
N ARG A 222 4.95 15.27 23.30
CA ARG A 222 3.52 14.91 23.33
C ARG A 222 3.27 13.42 23.65
N GLY A 223 4.30 12.71 24.09
CA GLY A 223 4.21 11.30 24.48
C GLY A 223 4.97 10.34 23.58
N MET A 224 6.20 10.70 23.18
CA MET A 224 7.09 9.86 22.36
C MET A 224 7.21 8.42 22.88
N PHE A 225 7.40 8.22 24.19
CA PHE A 225 7.53 6.88 24.75
C PHE A 225 6.27 6.02 24.56
N ARG A 226 5.08 6.63 24.64
CA ARG A 226 3.81 5.92 24.40
C ARG A 226 3.68 5.48 22.94
N PHE A 227 4.18 6.30 22.02
CA PHE A 227 4.24 5.98 20.60
C PHE A 227 5.24 4.85 20.32
N ILE A 228 6.49 4.99 20.80
CA ILE A 228 7.53 3.97 20.64
C ILE A 228 7.08 2.64 21.26
N PHE A 229 6.46 2.66 22.44
CA PHE A 229 5.89 1.47 23.04
C PHE A 229 4.88 0.77 22.11
N GLY A 230 3.99 1.54 21.47
CA GLY A 230 3.04 0.99 20.49
C GLY A 230 3.73 0.36 19.28
N VAL A 231 4.76 1.02 18.74
CA VAL A 231 5.56 0.51 17.61
C VAL A 231 6.26 -0.80 18.00
N VAL A 232 6.98 -0.81 19.11
CA VAL A 232 7.72 -1.98 19.60
C VAL A 232 6.77 -3.12 19.92
N LEU A 233 5.61 -2.85 20.51
CA LEU A 233 4.59 -3.87 20.80
C LEU A 233 4.09 -4.53 19.51
N ALA A 234 3.75 -3.74 18.49
CA ALA A 234 3.29 -4.25 17.20
C ALA A 234 4.36 -5.08 16.48
N LEU A 235 5.60 -4.60 16.44
CA LEU A 235 6.71 -5.33 15.83
C LEU A 235 7.03 -6.61 16.59
N SER A 236 7.05 -6.57 17.92
CA SER A 236 7.31 -7.76 18.75
C SER A 236 6.22 -8.82 18.55
N LEU A 237 4.95 -8.39 18.41
CA LEU A 237 3.86 -9.30 18.07
C LEU A 237 4.07 -9.97 16.71
N LEU A 238 4.43 -9.21 15.67
CA LEU A 238 4.69 -9.76 14.34
C LEU A 238 5.90 -10.71 14.33
N VAL A 239 6.99 -10.35 15.01
CA VAL A 239 8.17 -11.21 15.16
C VAL A 239 7.83 -12.49 15.94
N GLY A 240 6.98 -12.38 16.98
CA GLY A 240 6.48 -13.54 17.71
C GLY A 240 5.61 -14.46 16.86
N ILE A 241 4.71 -13.90 16.05
CA ILE A 241 3.91 -14.66 15.08
C ILE A 241 4.84 -15.35 14.07
N LEU A 242 5.87 -14.66 13.58
CA LEU A 242 6.86 -15.24 12.67
C LEU A 242 7.56 -16.45 13.29
N ALA A 243 8.01 -16.32 14.55
CA ALA A 243 8.67 -17.40 15.28
C ALA A 243 7.76 -18.63 15.47
N LEU A 244 6.46 -18.41 15.66
CA LEU A 244 5.47 -19.49 15.76
C LEU A 244 5.17 -20.16 14.40
N MET A 245 5.33 -19.44 13.29
CA MET A 245 5.08 -19.96 11.94
C MET A 245 6.31 -20.61 11.31
N SER A 246 7.52 -20.19 11.70
CA SER A 246 8.78 -20.75 11.23
C SER A 246 8.98 -22.17 11.75
N ARG A 247 9.52 -23.08 10.92
CA ARG A 247 9.76 -24.47 11.35
C ARG A 247 11.03 -24.58 12.18
N ASN A 248 12.06 -23.83 11.79
CA ASN A 248 13.41 -23.91 12.35
C ASN A 248 13.97 -22.51 12.62
N GLU A 249 14.96 -22.42 13.51
CA GLU A 249 15.64 -21.15 13.84
C GLU A 249 16.30 -20.49 12.62
N VAL A 250 16.84 -21.28 11.69
CA VAL A 250 17.48 -20.76 10.47
C VAL A 250 16.46 -20.06 9.56
N GLU A 251 15.27 -20.65 9.40
CA GLU A 251 14.17 -20.07 8.61
C GLU A 251 13.66 -18.80 9.29
N TRP A 252 13.50 -18.83 10.62
CA TRP A 252 13.10 -17.66 11.40
C TRP A 252 14.06 -16.49 11.24
N ILE A 253 15.38 -16.71 11.38
CA ILE A 253 16.39 -15.65 11.24
C ILE A 253 16.40 -15.11 9.80
N ALA A 254 16.26 -15.98 8.80
CA ALA A 254 16.19 -15.56 7.40
C ALA A 254 14.97 -14.66 7.14
N GLN A 255 13.79 -15.08 7.61
CA GLN A 255 12.55 -14.30 7.48
C GLN A 255 12.59 -13.00 8.29
N LEU A 256 13.22 -13.01 9.47
CA LEU A 256 13.39 -11.81 10.30
C LEU A 256 14.30 -10.79 9.59
N LYS A 257 15.41 -11.25 9.00
CA LYS A 257 16.28 -10.41 8.17
C LYS A 257 15.51 -9.85 6.97
N GLN A 258 14.74 -10.68 6.28
CA GLN A 258 13.88 -10.24 5.19
C GLN A 258 12.84 -9.19 5.62
N MET A 259 12.20 -9.39 6.79
CA MET A 259 11.18 -8.49 7.33
C MET A 259 11.69 -7.05 7.52
N PHE A 260 12.96 -6.91 7.90
CA PHE A 260 13.61 -5.61 8.07
C PHE A 260 14.50 -5.22 6.89
N GLY A 261 14.36 -5.88 5.73
CA GLY A 261 15.15 -5.57 4.54
C GLY A 261 16.66 -5.72 4.74
N TRP A 262 17.09 -6.52 5.71
CA TRP A 262 18.49 -6.84 5.95
C TRP A 262 19.00 -7.74 4.82
N ARG A 263 19.53 -7.09 3.79
CA ARG A 263 20.17 -7.75 2.65
C ARG A 263 21.66 -7.45 2.67
N ASN A 264 22.45 -8.44 2.29
CA ASN A 264 23.86 -8.22 2.04
C ASN A 264 23.98 -7.45 0.72
N PRO A 265 24.47 -6.20 0.71
CA PRO A 265 24.59 -5.40 -0.51
C PRO A 265 25.58 -6.02 -1.52
N PHE A 266 26.39 -7.00 -1.08
CA PHE A 266 27.37 -7.69 -1.92
C PHE A 266 26.84 -8.99 -2.53
N ASP A 267 25.66 -9.47 -2.13
CA ASP A 267 25.02 -10.67 -2.70
C ASP A 267 23.96 -10.33 -3.76
N ALA A 268 23.64 -9.04 -3.92
CA ALA A 268 22.75 -8.56 -4.97
C ALA A 268 23.56 -8.40 -6.26
N ASP A 269 23.21 -9.14 -7.31
CA ASP A 269 23.65 -8.81 -8.66
C ASP A 269 23.09 -7.40 -8.96
N PRO A 270 23.93 -6.36 -9.18
CA PRO A 270 23.46 -5.01 -9.37
C PRO A 270 22.85 -4.90 -10.76
N THR A 271 21.64 -5.42 -10.92
CA THR A 271 20.81 -5.18 -12.09
C THR A 271 20.29 -3.75 -12.02
N GLY A 272 21.13 -2.82 -12.47
CA GLY A 272 20.78 -1.42 -12.53
C GLY A 272 19.56 -1.22 -13.44
N PHE A 273 18.72 -0.23 -13.10
CA PHE A 273 17.65 0.27 -13.97
C PHE A 273 18.09 0.45 -15.44
N TRP A 274 19.37 0.75 -15.65
CA TRP A 274 20.00 0.99 -16.95
C TRP A 274 20.42 -0.26 -17.74
N GLN A 275 20.55 -1.44 -17.12
CA GLN A 275 20.97 -2.66 -17.84
C GLN A 275 19.98 -3.09 -18.92
N HIS A 276 18.70 -2.72 -18.79
CA HIS A 276 17.67 -2.99 -19.79
C HIS A 276 17.75 -2.06 -21.03
N PHE A 277 18.71 -1.14 -21.06
CA PHE A 277 18.89 -0.16 -22.14
C PHE A 277 20.22 -0.32 -22.91
N GLU A 278 21.03 -1.35 -22.63
CA GLU A 278 22.33 -1.60 -23.30
C GLU A 278 22.26 -2.58 -24.50
N HIS A 279 21.13 -2.68 -25.20
CA HIS A 279 21.03 -3.49 -26.43
C HIS A 279 20.70 -2.64 -27.67
#